data_AF-X0C3E0-F1
#
_entry.id   AF-X0C3E0-F1
#
_cell.length_a   1.000
_cell.length_b   1.000
_cell.length_c   1.000
_cell.angle_alpha   90.00
_cell.angle_beta   90.00
_cell.angle_gamma   90.00
#
_symmetry.space_group_name_H-M   'P 1'
#
loop_
_entity.id
_entity.type
_entity.pdbx_description
1 polymer ?
#
loop_
_entity_poly.entity_id
_entity_poly.type
_entity_poly.pdbx_seq_one_letter_code
_entity_poly.pdbx_strand_id
1 'polypeptide(L)'
;MAGLFSTRITSPARNLFFSNTFTKQITTRRINTAIKMGSQPQADITLYTNHACPFAHRAHITLAELGLPVREEIIDLNTPRSPEYLQINPRGLVPTIIYNGEIITESAIVAQFLADAHPSHLLPTSTDKNGPLTRARVAFFADAYSNKVQAHIGKAIYRAQTEEEVNQAVDDAVAGIVKEVEPLLKNAAPFFNGSDKLTFAEVPKPKNPE
;
A
#
# COMPACT_ATOMS: atom_id res chain seq x y z
N MET A 1 83.15 51.20 -11.61
CA MET A 1 83.84 49.89 -11.70
C MET A 1 82.76 48.82 -11.53
N ALA A 2 82.11 48.37 -12.61
CA ALA A 2 82.42 47.11 -13.32
C ALA A 2 82.46 45.90 -12.36
N GLY A 3 81.70 44.82 -12.44
CA GLY A 3 80.74 44.24 -13.40
C GLY A 3 80.57 42.75 -13.00
N LEU A 4 79.71 42.00 -13.72
CA LEU A 4 79.55 40.51 -13.74
C LEU A 4 78.66 39.91 -12.62
N PHE A 5 77.69 39.00 -12.81
CA PHE A 5 77.20 38.17 -13.92
C PHE A 5 75.73 37.74 -13.66
N SER A 6 74.94 37.60 -14.75
CA SER A 6 73.88 36.61 -15.06
C SER A 6 73.32 35.70 -13.93
N THR A 7 72.00 35.52 -13.73
CA THR A 7 71.05 34.86 -14.63
C THR A 7 69.58 35.11 -14.20
N ARG A 8 68.64 35.10 -15.16
CA ARG A 8 67.18 35.16 -14.95
C ARG A 8 66.64 33.86 -14.37
N ILE A 9 65.70 33.94 -13.42
CA ILE A 9 64.66 32.91 -13.22
C ILE A 9 63.31 33.63 -13.02
N THR A 10 62.49 33.60 -14.06
CA THR A 10 61.05 33.85 -14.02
C THR A 10 60.36 32.63 -13.41
N SER A 11 59.59 32.81 -12.33
CA SER A 11 58.71 31.76 -11.79
C SER A 11 57.36 31.80 -12.52
N PRO A 12 56.92 30.71 -13.17
CA PRO A 12 55.56 30.60 -13.67
C PRO A 12 54.61 30.05 -12.59
N ALA A 13 53.44 30.66 -12.46
CA ALA A 13 52.32 30.13 -11.71
C ALA A 13 51.95 28.74 -12.25
N ARG A 14 51.99 27.72 -11.39
CA ARG A 14 51.49 26.37 -11.68
C ARG A 14 49.96 26.39 -11.65
N ASN A 15 49.35 26.22 -12.82
CA ASN A 15 47.98 25.74 -12.95
C ASN A 15 47.89 24.29 -12.43
N LEU A 16 47.21 24.07 -11.31
CA LEU A 16 46.68 22.75 -10.97
C LEU A 16 45.29 22.61 -11.60
N PHE A 17 45.23 21.92 -12.73
CA PHE A 17 43.99 21.35 -13.25
C PHE A 17 43.59 20.17 -12.36
N PHE A 18 42.70 20.38 -11.39
CA PHE A 18 41.94 19.27 -10.80
C PHE A 18 40.82 18.88 -11.77
N SER A 19 40.92 17.68 -12.32
CA SER A 19 39.96 17.12 -13.28
C SER A 19 38.59 16.93 -12.62
N ASN A 20 37.58 17.61 -13.15
CA ASN A 20 36.19 17.61 -12.69
C ASN A 20 35.41 16.33 -13.12
N THR A 21 36.09 15.20 -13.24
CA THR A 21 35.56 13.97 -13.84
C THR A 21 34.73 13.16 -12.85
N PHE A 22 35.08 13.19 -11.56
CA PHE A 22 34.42 12.39 -10.52
C PHE A 22 33.02 12.94 -10.17
N THR A 23 32.89 14.27 -10.04
CA THR A 23 31.62 14.95 -9.79
C THR A 23 30.68 14.81 -10.98
N LYS A 24 31.19 14.89 -12.22
CA LYS A 24 30.39 14.60 -13.43
C LYS A 24 29.88 13.16 -13.44
N GLN A 25 30.69 12.17 -13.11
CA GLN A 25 30.26 10.76 -13.11
C GLN A 25 29.17 10.45 -12.07
N ILE A 26 29.25 11.03 -10.87
CA ILE A 26 28.23 10.85 -9.82
C ILE A 26 26.93 11.55 -10.21
N THR A 27 27.02 12.78 -10.72
CA THR A 27 25.85 13.50 -11.22
C THR A 27 25.24 12.73 -12.39
N THR A 28 26.02 12.34 -13.40
CA THR A 28 25.56 11.56 -14.57
C THR A 28 24.93 10.22 -14.19
N ARG A 29 25.41 9.50 -13.16
CA ARG A 29 24.74 8.31 -12.63
C ARG A 29 23.39 8.64 -11.98
N ARG A 30 23.30 9.70 -11.18
CA ARG A 30 22.04 10.12 -10.54
C ARG A 30 20.98 10.58 -11.54
N ILE A 31 21.36 11.38 -12.55
CA ILE A 31 20.45 11.76 -13.64
C ILE A 31 20.09 10.58 -14.53
N ASN A 32 21.01 9.66 -14.85
CA ASN A 32 20.66 8.48 -15.65
C ASN A 32 19.76 7.49 -14.89
N THR A 33 19.88 7.37 -13.57
CA THR A 33 18.91 6.60 -12.75
C THR A 33 17.54 7.28 -12.71
N ALA A 34 17.49 8.62 -12.58
CA ALA A 34 16.24 9.37 -12.59
C ALA A 34 15.54 9.35 -13.97
N ILE A 35 16.31 9.35 -15.07
CA ILE A 35 15.79 9.26 -16.45
C ILE A 35 15.37 7.82 -16.81
N LYS A 36 15.97 6.80 -16.16
CA LYS A 36 15.53 5.39 -16.32
C LYS A 36 14.27 5.05 -15.52
N MET A 37 13.89 5.86 -14.53
CA MET A 37 12.51 5.90 -14.05
C MET A 37 11.69 6.70 -15.06
N GLY A 38 11.51 6.14 -16.25
CA GLY A 38 10.54 6.66 -17.20
C GLY A 38 9.24 6.85 -16.45
N SER A 39 8.70 8.07 -16.50
CA SER A 39 7.39 8.42 -15.98
C SER A 39 6.38 7.46 -16.61
N GLN A 40 6.10 6.35 -15.92
CA GLN A 40 4.90 5.60 -16.20
C GLN A 40 3.77 6.61 -16.01
N PRO A 41 2.87 6.76 -17.00
CA PRO A 41 1.74 7.66 -16.81
C PRO A 41 1.07 7.28 -15.50
N GLN A 42 0.93 8.28 -14.62
CA GLN A 42 0.26 8.10 -13.34
C GLN A 42 -1.13 7.51 -13.61
N ALA A 43 -1.44 6.38 -12.99
CA ALA A 43 -2.74 5.74 -13.18
C ALA A 43 -3.86 6.71 -12.76
N ASP A 44 -4.91 6.81 -13.58
CA ASP A 44 -6.13 7.54 -13.23
C ASP A 44 -7.01 6.62 -12.36
N ILE A 45 -7.13 6.98 -11.08
CA ILE A 45 -7.84 6.18 -10.09
C ILE A 45 -8.96 7.02 -9.49
N THR A 46 -10.20 6.54 -9.64
CA THR A 46 -11.35 7.04 -8.90
C THR A 46 -11.85 5.97 -7.95
N LEU A 47 -11.95 6.29 -6.66
CA LEU A 47 -12.41 5.40 -5.61
C LEU A 47 -13.80 5.83 -5.14
N TYR A 48 -14.81 5.00 -5.38
CA TYR A 48 -16.12 5.11 -4.75
C TYR A 48 -16.07 4.47 -3.37
N THR A 49 -16.28 5.25 -2.32
CA THR A 49 -15.99 4.84 -0.94
C THR A 49 -16.95 5.42 0.09
N ASN A 50 -16.82 4.95 1.32
CA ASN A 50 -17.42 5.53 2.51
C ASN A 50 -16.46 5.31 3.68
N HIS A 51 -16.06 6.37 4.39
CA HIS A 51 -15.07 6.27 5.46
C HIS A 51 -15.55 5.51 6.70
N ALA A 52 -16.84 5.24 6.85
CA ALA A 52 -17.36 4.38 7.92
C ALA A 52 -17.34 2.88 7.53
N CYS A 53 -17.10 2.55 6.25
CA CYS A 53 -17.13 1.18 5.78
C CYS A 53 -15.79 0.47 6.03
N PRO A 54 -15.74 -0.58 6.86
CA PRO A 54 -14.51 -1.30 7.15
C PRO A 54 -13.97 -2.07 5.93
N PHE A 55 -14.83 -2.39 4.95
CA PHE A 55 -14.38 -2.99 3.69
C PHE A 55 -13.71 -1.96 2.78
N ALA A 56 -14.17 -0.71 2.80
CA ALA A 56 -13.56 0.35 2.00
C ALA A 56 -12.19 0.77 2.54
N HIS A 57 -11.95 0.61 3.84
CA HIS A 57 -10.65 0.84 4.46
C HIS A 57 -9.53 0.02 3.81
N ARG A 58 -9.82 -1.17 3.28
CA ARG A 58 -8.81 -1.99 2.58
C ARG A 58 -8.23 -1.28 1.36
N ALA A 59 -9.09 -0.63 0.57
CA ALA A 59 -8.67 0.15 -0.59
C ALA A 59 -7.88 1.40 -0.14
N HIS A 60 -8.39 2.11 0.87
CA HIS A 60 -7.74 3.30 1.45
C HIS A 60 -6.33 3.00 1.95
N ILE A 61 -6.16 1.97 2.78
CA ILE A 61 -4.86 1.58 3.32
C ILE A 61 -3.91 1.21 2.18
N THR A 62 -4.38 0.43 1.20
CA THR A 62 -3.54 0.03 0.07
C THR A 62 -3.10 1.24 -0.77
N LEU A 63 -4.01 2.15 -1.10
CA LEU A 63 -3.68 3.37 -1.85
C LEU A 63 -2.67 4.24 -1.09
N ALA A 64 -2.86 4.41 0.23
CA ALA A 64 -1.98 5.19 1.08
C ALA A 64 -0.57 4.59 1.18
N GLU A 65 -0.46 3.28 1.42
CA GLU A 65 0.82 2.56 1.54
C GLU A 65 1.61 2.53 0.21
N LEU A 66 0.91 2.63 -0.92
CA LEU A 66 1.50 2.72 -2.25
C LEU A 66 1.75 4.16 -2.70
N GLY A 67 1.29 5.16 -1.95
CA GLY A 67 1.41 6.58 -2.29
C GLY A 67 0.71 6.94 -3.60
N LEU A 68 -0.40 6.26 -3.92
CA LEU A 68 -1.12 6.46 -5.18
C LEU A 68 -2.09 7.64 -5.05
N PRO A 69 -1.99 8.69 -5.90
CA PRO A 69 -3.00 9.73 -5.97
C PRO A 69 -4.33 9.13 -6.44
N VAL A 70 -5.41 9.53 -5.77
CA VAL A 70 -6.76 9.02 -6.02
C VAL A 70 -7.77 10.16 -5.92
N ARG A 71 -8.79 10.14 -6.78
CA ARG A 71 -10.01 10.94 -6.59
C ARG A 71 -11.02 10.10 -5.84
N GLU A 72 -11.59 10.63 -4.76
CA GLU A 72 -12.63 9.94 -4.01
C GLU A 72 -14.02 10.46 -4.32
N GLU A 73 -14.96 9.54 -4.43
CA GLU A 73 -16.38 9.81 -4.55
C GLU A 73 -17.10 9.12 -3.39
N ILE A 74 -17.73 9.91 -2.51
CA ILE A 74 -18.36 9.39 -1.30
C ILE A 74 -19.77 8.88 -1.63
N ILE A 75 -20.01 7.61 -1.33
CA ILE A 75 -21.33 6.98 -1.41
C ILE A 75 -21.96 6.96 0.00
N ASP A 76 -23.08 7.64 0.19
CA ASP A 76 -23.82 7.64 1.47
C ASP A 76 -24.48 6.29 1.71
N LEU A 77 -23.94 5.49 2.64
CA LEU A 77 -24.42 4.14 2.90
C LEU A 77 -25.83 4.05 3.51
N ASN A 78 -26.40 5.15 4.00
CA ASN A 78 -27.69 5.18 4.68
C ASN A 78 -28.88 5.40 3.74
N THR A 79 -28.64 5.78 2.49
CA THR A 79 -29.68 5.96 1.48
C THR A 79 -29.58 4.91 0.38
N PRO A 80 -30.68 4.67 -0.37
CA PRO A 80 -30.61 3.91 -1.61
C PRO A 80 -29.53 4.47 -2.54
N ARG A 81 -28.82 3.58 -3.25
CA ARG A 81 -27.78 3.96 -4.20
C ARG A 81 -28.38 4.71 -5.38
N SER A 82 -27.66 5.71 -5.88
CA SER A 82 -28.08 6.43 -7.07
C SER A 82 -28.07 5.51 -8.30
N PRO A 83 -28.97 5.71 -9.28
CA PRO A 83 -28.98 4.94 -10.53
C PRO A 83 -27.64 5.02 -11.29
N GLU A 84 -26.93 6.14 -11.21
CA GLU A 84 -25.62 6.35 -11.82
C GLU A 84 -24.57 5.44 -11.18
N TYR A 85 -24.53 5.35 -9.84
CA TYR A 85 -23.60 4.45 -9.16
C TYR A 85 -23.93 2.98 -9.41
N LEU A 86 -25.22 2.63 -9.48
CA LEU A 86 -25.64 1.26 -9.77
C LEU A 86 -25.30 0.81 -11.20
N GLN A 87 -25.14 1.73 -12.15
CA GLN A 87 -24.58 1.40 -13.47
C GLN A 87 -23.09 1.02 -13.40
N ILE A 88 -22.35 1.60 -12.45
CA ILE A 88 -20.93 1.28 -12.22
C ILE A 88 -20.79 -0.02 -11.45
N ASN A 89 -21.53 -0.15 -10.33
CA ASN A 89 -21.56 -1.36 -9.52
C ASN A 89 -23.01 -1.77 -9.22
N PRO A 90 -23.58 -2.72 -9.99
CA PRO A 90 -24.95 -3.20 -9.79
C PRO A 90 -25.21 -3.82 -8.41
N ARG A 91 -24.15 -4.23 -7.68
CA ARG A 91 -24.27 -4.72 -6.29
C ARG A 91 -24.44 -3.58 -5.29
N GLY A 92 -24.14 -2.34 -5.68
CA GLY A 92 -24.31 -1.16 -4.83
C GLY A 92 -23.43 -1.13 -3.58
N LEU A 93 -22.32 -1.88 -3.59
CA LEU A 93 -21.38 -2.00 -2.48
C LEU A 93 -20.16 -1.09 -2.68
N VAL A 94 -19.48 -0.73 -1.60
CA VAL A 94 -18.16 -0.06 -1.62
C VAL A 94 -17.12 -0.95 -0.94
N PRO A 95 -15.84 -0.88 -1.34
CA PRO A 95 -15.27 0.02 -2.35
C PRO A 95 -15.49 -0.48 -3.78
N THR A 96 -15.52 0.48 -4.71
CA THR A 96 -15.36 0.25 -6.16
C THR A 96 -14.31 1.22 -6.66
N ILE A 97 -13.38 0.76 -7.51
CA ILE A 97 -12.45 1.66 -8.20
C ILE A 97 -12.73 1.67 -9.69
N ILE A 98 -12.52 2.83 -10.32
CA ILE A 98 -12.26 2.95 -11.75
C ILE A 98 -10.75 3.16 -11.88
N TYR A 99 -10.07 2.26 -12.56
CA TYR A 99 -8.63 2.27 -12.78
C TYR A 99 -8.35 2.34 -14.28
N ASN A 100 -7.86 3.48 -14.77
CA ASN A 100 -7.64 3.73 -16.20
C ASN A 100 -8.87 3.39 -17.07
N GLY A 101 -10.07 3.68 -16.57
CA GLY A 101 -11.35 3.39 -17.23
C GLY A 101 -11.96 2.02 -16.92
N GLU A 102 -11.21 1.11 -16.28
CA GLU A 102 -11.69 -0.23 -15.93
C GLU A 102 -12.29 -0.28 -14.52
N ILE A 103 -13.44 -0.94 -14.38
CA ILE A 103 -14.15 -1.05 -13.10
C ILE A 103 -13.67 -2.30 -12.34
N ILE A 104 -13.28 -2.11 -11.08
CA ILE A 104 -12.90 -3.20 -10.18
C ILE A 104 -13.68 -3.08 -8.88
N THR A 105 -14.33 -4.18 -8.50
CA THR A 105 -15.20 -4.28 -7.32
C THR A 105 -14.69 -5.33 -6.33
N GLU A 106 -15.28 -5.36 -5.13
CA GLU A 106 -14.90 -6.19 -3.97
C GLU A 106 -13.62 -5.74 -3.28
N SER A 107 -13.71 -5.43 -1.99
CA SER A 107 -12.62 -4.84 -1.21
C SER A 107 -11.30 -5.61 -1.26
N ALA A 108 -11.35 -6.94 -1.15
CA ALA A 108 -10.16 -7.78 -1.21
C ALA A 108 -9.54 -7.80 -2.61
N ILE A 109 -10.36 -7.83 -3.66
CA ILE A 109 -9.91 -7.84 -5.06
C ILE A 109 -9.30 -6.48 -5.43
N VAL A 110 -9.97 -5.38 -5.06
CA VAL A 110 -9.49 -4.01 -5.25
C VAL A 110 -8.11 -3.82 -4.60
N ALA A 111 -7.97 -4.19 -3.32
CA ALA A 111 -6.70 -4.07 -2.61
C ALA A 111 -5.62 -4.94 -3.26
N GLN A 112 -5.93 -6.20 -3.60
CA GLN A 112 -4.98 -7.13 -4.20
C GLN A 112 -4.51 -6.63 -5.57
N PHE A 113 -5.43 -6.14 -6.39
CA PHE A 113 -5.13 -5.56 -7.70
C PHE A 113 -4.18 -4.37 -7.58
N LEU A 114 -4.45 -3.42 -6.68
CA LEU A 114 -3.58 -2.26 -6.47
C LEU A 114 -2.17 -2.68 -6.02
N ALA A 115 -2.08 -3.67 -5.14
CA ALA A 115 -0.80 -4.22 -4.68
C ALA A 115 -0.03 -4.96 -5.80
N ASP A 116 -0.70 -5.54 -6.79
CA ASP A 116 -0.06 -6.25 -7.90
C ASP A 116 0.26 -5.34 -9.09
N ALA A 117 -0.55 -4.31 -9.33
CA ALA A 117 -0.42 -3.38 -10.46
C ALA A 117 0.70 -2.34 -10.27
N HIS A 118 1.22 -2.20 -9.04
CA HIS A 118 2.21 -1.19 -8.68
C HIS A 118 3.37 -1.81 -7.88
N PRO A 119 4.58 -1.18 -7.89
CA PRO A 119 5.63 -1.54 -6.96
C PRO A 119 5.12 -1.46 -5.52
N SER A 120 5.01 -2.62 -4.87
CA SER A 120 4.35 -2.76 -3.58
C SER A 120 5.25 -3.48 -2.59
N HIS A 121 5.25 -3.00 -1.35
CA HIS A 121 5.88 -3.70 -0.23
C HIS A 121 4.88 -4.60 0.53
N LEU A 122 3.58 -4.49 0.23
CA LEU A 122 2.51 -5.18 0.96
C LEU A 122 2.51 -6.69 0.69
N LEU A 123 2.91 -7.11 -0.51
CA LEU A 123 3.04 -8.50 -0.92
C LEU A 123 4.31 -8.72 -1.74
N PRO A 124 5.01 -9.85 -1.56
CA PRO A 124 5.99 -10.28 -2.54
C PRO A 124 5.32 -10.59 -3.88
N THR A 125 6.09 -10.51 -4.96
CA THR A 125 5.63 -10.92 -6.29
C THR A 125 5.42 -12.43 -6.33
N SER A 126 4.54 -12.92 -7.20
CA SER A 126 4.35 -14.36 -7.39
C SER A 126 5.60 -15.06 -7.95
N THR A 127 6.55 -14.31 -8.50
CA THR A 127 7.81 -14.83 -9.04
C THR A 127 8.95 -14.87 -8.03
N ASP A 128 8.79 -14.26 -6.86
CA ASP A 128 9.81 -14.33 -5.80
C ASP A 128 9.93 -15.76 -5.26
N LYS A 129 11.13 -16.13 -4.79
CA LYS A 129 11.45 -17.49 -4.32
C LYS A 129 10.41 -18.08 -3.35
N ASN A 130 9.91 -17.27 -2.42
CA ASN A 130 8.86 -17.65 -1.46
C ASN A 130 7.52 -16.92 -1.72
N GLY A 131 7.43 -16.17 -2.81
CA GLY A 131 6.31 -15.29 -3.14
C GLY A 131 4.96 -16.00 -3.13
N PRO A 132 4.77 -17.09 -3.92
CA PRO A 132 3.51 -17.83 -3.97
C PRO A 132 3.06 -18.32 -2.59
N LEU A 133 3.98 -18.86 -1.79
CA LEU A 133 3.66 -19.40 -0.47
C LEU A 133 3.31 -18.29 0.53
N THR A 134 4.05 -17.18 0.52
CA THR A 134 3.74 -16.03 1.38
C THR A 134 2.38 -15.44 1.02
N ARG A 135 2.08 -15.25 -0.27
CA ARG A 135 0.78 -14.76 -0.74
C ARG A 135 -0.36 -15.68 -0.30
N ALA A 136 -0.18 -17.00 -0.41
CA ALA A 136 -1.18 -17.97 0.05
C ALA A 136 -1.42 -17.88 1.57
N ARG A 137 -0.37 -17.70 2.38
CA ARG A 137 -0.50 -17.53 3.84
C ARG A 137 -1.21 -16.24 4.22
N VAL A 138 -0.89 -15.14 3.53
CA VAL A 138 -1.56 -13.84 3.74
C VAL A 138 -3.03 -13.92 3.33
N ALA A 139 -3.34 -14.53 2.19
CA ALA A 139 -4.71 -14.75 1.76
C ALA A 139 -5.50 -15.60 2.75
N PHE A 140 -4.89 -16.68 3.26
CA PHE A 140 -5.51 -17.53 4.28
C PHE A 140 -5.78 -16.76 5.59
N PHE A 141 -4.82 -15.96 6.05
CA PHE A 141 -5.03 -15.09 7.22
C PHE A 141 -6.17 -14.10 7.00
N ALA A 142 -6.20 -13.43 5.85
CA ALA A 142 -7.24 -12.47 5.51
C ALA A 142 -8.63 -13.13 5.43
N ASP A 143 -8.72 -14.35 4.89
CA ASP A 143 -9.95 -15.14 4.86
C ASP A 143 -10.42 -15.50 6.27
N ALA A 144 -9.52 -16.08 7.10
CA ALA A 144 -9.81 -16.45 8.47
C ALA A 144 -10.32 -15.23 9.28
N TYR A 145 -9.62 -14.10 9.20
CA TYR A 145 -10.05 -12.87 9.87
C TYR A 145 -11.42 -12.37 9.36
N SER A 146 -11.61 -12.33 8.04
CA SER A 146 -12.86 -11.82 7.44
C SER A 146 -14.06 -12.67 7.86
N ASN A 147 -13.92 -13.99 7.77
CA ASN A 147 -15.02 -14.93 7.95
C ASN A 147 -15.28 -15.29 9.42
N LYS A 148 -14.24 -15.29 10.26
CA LYS A 148 -14.32 -15.79 11.65
C LYS A 148 -14.29 -14.68 12.68
N VAL A 149 -13.99 -13.44 12.28
CA VAL A 149 -13.92 -12.29 13.21
C VAL A 149 -14.76 -11.14 12.68
N GLN A 150 -14.40 -10.59 11.52
CA GLN A 150 -15.02 -9.37 10.99
C GLN A 150 -16.52 -9.57 10.72
N ALA A 151 -16.94 -10.74 10.22
CA ALA A 151 -18.35 -11.05 9.99
C ALA A 151 -19.19 -11.02 11.29
N HIS A 152 -18.64 -11.56 12.38
CA HIS A 152 -19.32 -11.59 13.68
C HIS A 152 -19.36 -10.20 14.33
N ILE A 153 -18.27 -9.43 14.26
CA ILE A 153 -18.25 -8.02 14.68
C ILE A 153 -19.28 -7.21 13.87
N GLY A 154 -19.33 -7.42 12.56
CA GLY A 154 -20.32 -6.78 11.69
C GLY A 154 -21.76 -7.15 12.08
N LYS A 155 -22.01 -8.40 12.47
CA LYS A 155 -23.31 -8.81 13.02
C LYS A 155 -23.63 -8.06 14.30
N ALA A 156 -22.69 -8.00 15.26
CA ALA A 156 -22.88 -7.35 16.55
C ALA A 156 -23.23 -5.85 16.39
N ILE A 157 -22.53 -5.14 15.50
CA ILE A 157 -22.69 -3.69 15.34
C ILE A 157 -23.92 -3.32 14.50
N TYR A 158 -24.19 -4.05 13.42
CA TYR A 158 -25.12 -3.60 12.38
C TYR A 158 -26.40 -4.44 12.24
N ARG A 159 -26.46 -5.64 12.81
CA ARG A 159 -27.57 -6.59 12.54
C ARG A 159 -28.28 -7.08 13.79
N ALA A 160 -27.55 -7.26 14.89
CA ALA A 160 -28.12 -7.70 16.16
C ALA A 160 -29.19 -6.71 16.65
N GLN A 161 -30.31 -7.23 17.16
CA GLN A 161 -31.44 -6.44 17.67
C GLN A 161 -31.59 -6.55 19.19
N THR A 162 -30.86 -7.47 19.84
CA THR A 162 -30.91 -7.69 21.28
C THR A 162 -29.50 -7.76 21.88
N GLU A 163 -29.39 -7.49 23.17
CA GLU A 163 -28.13 -7.61 23.90
C GLU A 163 -27.58 -9.04 23.88
N GLU A 164 -28.46 -10.05 23.96
CA GLU A 164 -28.09 -11.46 23.84
C GLU A 164 -27.45 -11.77 22.47
N GLU A 165 -28.02 -11.26 21.39
CA GLU A 165 -27.45 -11.43 20.04
C GLU A 165 -26.10 -10.73 19.87
N VAL A 166 -25.93 -9.56 20.49
CA VAL A 166 -24.65 -8.84 20.53
C VAL A 166 -23.61 -9.69 21.26
N ASN A 167 -23.93 -10.16 22.47
CA ASN A 167 -23.01 -10.96 23.29
C ASN A 167 -22.60 -12.24 22.57
N GLN A 168 -23.55 -12.97 21.97
CA GLN A 168 -23.24 -14.18 21.19
C GLN A 168 -22.33 -13.87 19.99
N ALA A 169 -22.57 -12.77 19.27
CA ALA A 169 -21.72 -12.39 18.15
C ALA A 169 -20.30 -12.00 18.60
N VAL A 170 -20.15 -11.37 19.77
CA VAL A 170 -18.84 -11.09 20.36
C VAL A 170 -18.14 -12.38 20.76
N ASP A 171 -18.84 -13.31 21.41
CA ASP A 171 -18.29 -14.61 21.80
C ASP A 171 -17.81 -15.41 20.60
N ASP A 172 -18.60 -15.44 19.51
CA ASP A 172 -18.22 -16.08 18.25
C ASP A 172 -16.96 -15.44 17.65
N ALA A 173 -16.85 -14.10 17.69
CA ALA A 173 -15.68 -13.39 17.19
C ALA A 173 -14.43 -13.71 18.03
N VAL A 174 -14.55 -13.76 19.37
CA VAL A 174 -13.46 -14.14 20.28
C VAL A 174 -13.03 -15.57 20.03
N ALA A 175 -13.98 -16.50 19.88
CA ALA A 175 -13.69 -17.89 19.55
C ALA A 175 -12.96 -18.00 18.20
N GLY A 176 -13.37 -17.23 17.20
CA GLY A 176 -12.69 -17.13 15.91
C GLY A 176 -11.27 -16.60 16.03
N ILE A 177 -11.03 -15.58 16.86
CA ILE A 177 -9.69 -15.05 17.13
C ILE A 177 -8.80 -16.15 17.72
N VAL A 178 -9.20 -16.75 18.83
CA VAL A 178 -8.39 -17.72 19.58
C VAL A 178 -8.10 -18.97 18.74
N LYS A 179 -9.12 -19.47 18.03
CA LYS A 179 -9.00 -20.74 17.30
C LYS A 179 -8.33 -20.59 15.93
N GLU A 180 -8.62 -19.52 15.20
CA GLU A 180 -8.28 -19.42 13.77
C GLU A 180 -7.23 -18.34 13.48
N VAL A 181 -7.21 -17.23 14.23
CA VAL A 181 -6.32 -16.10 13.95
C VAL A 181 -5.03 -16.16 14.77
N GLU A 182 -5.13 -16.35 16.09
CA GLU A 182 -3.98 -16.38 17.01
C GLU A 182 -2.90 -17.40 16.61
N PRO A 183 -3.23 -18.63 16.18
CA PRO A 183 -2.22 -19.60 15.75
C PRO A 183 -1.41 -19.16 14.53
N LEU A 184 -1.94 -18.23 13.71
CA LEU A 184 -1.28 -17.68 12.52
C LEU A 184 -0.34 -16.52 12.86
N LEU A 185 -0.42 -15.96 14.06
CA LEU A 185 0.34 -14.79 14.49
C LEU A 185 1.61 -15.13 15.30
N LYS A 186 1.98 -16.40 15.43
CA LYS A 186 3.12 -16.86 16.24
C LYS A 186 4.45 -16.15 15.95
N ASN A 187 4.64 -15.72 14.70
CA ASN A 187 5.85 -15.04 14.24
C ASN A 187 5.64 -13.54 13.98
N ALA A 188 4.51 -12.96 14.38
CA ALA A 188 4.23 -11.55 14.14
C ALA A 188 5.08 -10.66 15.07
N ALA A 189 5.89 -9.78 14.48
CA ALA A 189 6.70 -8.78 15.20
C ALA A 189 7.42 -7.82 14.21
N PRO A 190 7.09 -6.51 14.16
CA PRO A 190 5.85 -5.87 14.60
C PRO A 190 4.63 -6.24 13.74
N PHE A 191 4.82 -6.68 12.49
CA PHE A 191 3.75 -7.05 11.57
C PHE A 191 3.76 -8.55 11.24
N PHE A 192 2.77 -8.99 10.46
CA PHE A 192 2.58 -10.38 10.07
C PHE A 192 3.87 -11.00 9.54
N ASN A 193 4.14 -12.22 10.00
CA ASN A 193 5.32 -12.99 9.63
C ASN A 193 6.67 -12.28 9.90
N GLY A 194 6.71 -11.38 10.90
CA GLY A 194 7.93 -10.74 11.39
C GLY A 194 8.40 -9.58 10.52
N SER A 195 7.51 -9.03 9.70
CA SER A 195 7.82 -7.90 8.83
C SER A 195 8.04 -6.62 9.65
N ASP A 196 9.03 -5.81 9.25
CA ASP A 196 9.30 -4.48 9.78
C ASP A 196 8.35 -3.41 9.21
N LYS A 197 7.61 -3.76 8.15
CA LYS A 197 6.61 -2.92 7.49
C LYS A 197 5.25 -3.60 7.49
N LEU A 198 4.20 -2.78 7.34
CA LEU A 198 2.84 -3.25 7.15
C LEU A 198 2.78 -4.22 5.95
N THR A 199 2.06 -5.32 6.10
CA THR A 199 1.85 -6.28 5.02
C THR A 199 0.39 -6.28 4.61
N PHE A 200 0.09 -6.96 3.52
CA PHE A 200 -1.29 -7.11 3.07
C PHE A 200 -2.19 -7.87 4.07
N ALA A 201 -1.61 -8.60 5.03
CA ALA A 201 -2.37 -9.25 6.10
C ALA A 201 -3.03 -8.23 7.04
N GLU A 202 -2.45 -7.03 7.20
CA GLU A 202 -2.99 -5.97 8.04
C GLU A 202 -3.97 -5.04 7.33
N VAL A 203 -4.05 -5.08 6.00
CA VAL A 203 -4.97 -4.24 5.20
C VAL A 203 -6.45 -4.37 5.65
N PRO A 204 -6.95 -5.53 6.13
CA PRO A 204 -8.29 -5.65 6.72
C PRO A 204 -8.50 -4.89 8.05
N LYS A 205 -7.42 -4.47 8.73
CA LYS A 205 -7.50 -3.78 10.02
C LYS A 205 -7.56 -2.27 9.78
N PRO A 206 -8.58 -1.56 10.29
CA PRO A 206 -8.59 -0.10 10.22
C PRO A 206 -7.34 0.46 10.92
N LYS A 207 -6.67 1.41 10.27
CA LYS A 207 -5.69 2.26 10.96
C LYS A 207 -6.48 3.13 11.94
N ASN A 208 -6.15 3.08 13.23
CA ASN A 208 -6.70 4.06 14.15
C ASN A 208 -6.26 5.45 13.67
N PRO A 209 -7.15 6.46 13.60
CA PRO A 209 -6.71 7.82 13.36
C PRO A 209 -5.79 8.23 14.51
N GLU A 210 -4.60 8.73 14.15
CA GLU A 210 -3.71 9.46 15.07
C GLU A 210 -4.30 10.83 15.42
#